data_AF-A0A961DLL7-F1
#
_entry.id   AF-A0A961DLL7-F1
#
_cell.length_a   1.000
_cell.length_b   1.000
_cell.length_c   1.000
_cell.angle_alpha   90.00
_cell.angle_beta   90.00
_cell.angle_gamma   90.00
#
_symmetry.space_group_name_H-M   'P 1'
#
loop_
_entity.id
_entity.type
_entity.pdbx_description
1 polymer ?
#
loop_
_entity_poly.entity_id
_entity_poly.type
_entity_poly.pdbx_seq_one_letter_code
_entity_poly.pdbx_strand_id
1 'polypeptide(L)'
;MFRCRSLAVAVFAVWTLFVWAQRLVNIANDDLEGFDLAWSAGRAVVFVAVGIAVAIVAVRPMTESVARSVVAVASGVTIALWSVQVVLIAARDYDVSFIVVHAVLGVVSVGLAWWAARSVGAFGRGAEKSQSAGATPSARV
;
A
#
# COMPACT_ATOMS: atom_id res chain seq x y z
N MET A 1 2.96 -28.47 -1.87
CA MET A 1 3.70 -27.66 -0.88
C MET A 1 3.45 -26.18 -1.15
N PHE A 2 2.50 -25.57 -0.44
CA PHE A 2 2.22 -24.14 -0.56
C PHE A 2 3.38 -23.35 0.08
N ARG A 3 4.35 -22.93 -0.72
CA ARG A 3 5.35 -21.94 -0.28
C ARG A 3 4.62 -20.61 -0.19
N CYS A 4 4.10 -20.27 1.00
CA CYS A 4 3.55 -18.94 1.26
C CYS A 4 4.62 -17.90 0.90
N ARG A 5 4.32 -17.14 -0.15
CA ARG A 5 5.16 -16.08 -0.70
C ARG A 5 5.11 -14.95 0.32
N SER A 6 6.21 -14.76 1.05
CA SER A 6 6.43 -13.71 2.05
C SER A 6 5.24 -13.45 2.99
N LEU A 7 5.35 -13.91 4.25
CA LEU A 7 4.42 -13.56 5.33
C LEU A 7 4.06 -12.05 5.34
N ALA A 8 5.04 -11.19 5.07
CA ALA A 8 4.85 -9.74 5.00
C ALA A 8 3.81 -9.32 3.96
N VAL A 9 3.85 -9.91 2.77
CA VAL A 9 2.90 -9.61 1.67
C VAL A 9 1.49 -10.07 2.04
N ALA A 10 1.38 -11.25 2.65
CA ALA A 10 0.08 -11.78 3.11
C ALA A 10 -0.53 -10.92 4.22
N VAL A 11 0.26 -10.56 5.25
CA VAL A 11 -0.20 -9.70 6.36
C VAL A 11 -0.60 -8.32 5.85
N PHE A 12 0.19 -7.73 4.93
CA PHE A 12 -0.15 -6.45 4.31
C PHE A 12 -1.46 -6.52 3.52
N ALA A 13 -1.68 -7.58 2.74
CA ALA A 13 -2.92 -7.78 2.00
C ALA A 13 -4.14 -7.88 2.93
N VAL A 14 -4.06 -8.74 3.96
CA VAL A 14 -5.14 -8.95 4.93
C VAL A 14 -5.47 -7.66 5.67
N TRP A 15 -4.44 -6.94 6.14
CA TRP A 15 -4.63 -5.66 6.81
C TRP A 15 -5.31 -4.62 5.91
N THR A 16 -4.86 -4.51 4.67
CA THR A 16 -5.46 -3.58 3.69
C THR A 16 -6.93 -3.92 3.45
N LEU A 17 -7.26 -5.20 3.25
CA LEU A 17 -8.63 -5.63 3.08
C LEU A 17 -9.49 -5.34 4.30
N PHE A 18 -8.97 -5.61 5.51
CA PHE A 18 -9.67 -5.34 6.76
C PHE A 18 -10.05 -3.86 6.89
N VAL A 19 -9.07 -2.94 6.76
CA VAL A 19 -9.30 -1.51 6.93
C VAL A 19 -10.30 -0.95 5.91
N TRP A 20 -10.13 -1.31 4.64
CA TRP A 20 -10.92 -0.71 3.56
C TRP A 20 -12.27 -1.37 3.34
N ALA A 21 -12.42 -2.66 3.65
CA ALA A 21 -13.73 -3.30 3.70
C ALA A 21 -14.56 -2.73 4.87
N GLN A 22 -13.95 -2.53 6.04
CA GLN A 22 -14.64 -1.87 7.15
C GLN A 22 -15.02 -0.42 6.80
N ARG A 23 -14.19 0.29 6.03
CA ARG A 23 -14.56 1.62 5.52
C ARG A 23 -15.76 1.58 4.56
N LEU A 24 -15.89 0.57 3.71
CA LEU A 24 -17.08 0.40 2.86
C LEU A 24 -18.33 0.17 3.69
N VAL A 25 -18.24 -0.66 4.74
CA VAL A 25 -19.36 -0.86 5.68
C VAL A 25 -19.72 0.45 6.37
N ASN A 26 -18.74 1.22 6.82
CA ASN A 26 -19.01 2.52 7.45
C ASN A 26 -19.67 3.49 6.47
N ILE A 27 -19.18 3.60 5.23
CA ILE A 27 -19.79 4.47 4.20
C ILE A 27 -21.24 4.08 3.91
N ALA A 28 -21.57 2.79 3.95
CA ALA A 28 -22.94 2.33 3.75
C ALA A 28 -23.89 2.68 4.93
N ASN A 29 -23.34 2.98 6.10
CA ASN A 29 -24.08 3.40 7.30
C ASN A 29 -23.97 4.91 7.56
N ASP A 30 -23.04 5.61 6.90
CA ASP A 30 -22.86 7.05 6.99
C ASP A 30 -23.84 7.75 6.02
N ASP A 31 -24.46 8.85 6.44
CA ASP A 31 -25.32 9.70 5.59
C ASP A 31 -24.48 10.60 4.65
N LEU A 32 -23.69 9.97 3.78
CA LEU A 32 -22.85 10.66 2.78
C LEU A 32 -23.63 10.85 1.47
N GLU A 33 -23.56 12.05 0.89
CA GLU A 33 -24.20 12.36 -0.39
C GLU A 33 -23.23 12.98 -1.39
N GLY A 34 -23.61 12.93 -2.68
CA GLY A 34 -22.91 13.62 -3.76
C GLY A 34 -21.43 13.28 -3.89
N PHE A 35 -20.58 14.31 -3.92
CA PHE A 35 -19.15 14.17 -4.14
C PHE A 35 -18.44 13.44 -3.00
N ASP A 36 -18.84 13.67 -1.74
CA ASP A 36 -18.18 13.07 -0.58
C ASP A 36 -18.40 11.56 -0.51
N LEU A 37 -19.59 11.11 -0.89
CA LEU A 37 -19.90 9.69 -1.08
C LEU A 37 -19.04 9.10 -2.21
N ALA A 38 -19.09 9.71 -3.40
CA ALA A 38 -18.38 9.20 -4.58
C ALA A 38 -16.87 9.10 -4.35
N TRP A 39 -16.27 10.13 -3.74
CA TRP A 39 -14.85 10.17 -3.41
C TRP A 39 -14.48 9.13 -2.34
N SER A 40 -15.25 9.05 -1.26
CA SER A 40 -14.99 8.11 -0.16
C SER A 40 -15.15 6.66 -0.61
N ALA A 41 -16.24 6.34 -1.31
CA ALA A 41 -16.53 5.01 -1.82
C ALA A 41 -15.53 4.60 -2.91
N GLY A 42 -15.27 5.48 -3.89
CA GLY A 42 -14.34 5.22 -4.97
C GLY A 42 -12.94 4.87 -4.45
N ARG A 43 -12.44 5.62 -3.47
CA ARG A 43 -11.15 5.34 -2.83
C ARG A 43 -11.17 3.99 -2.09
N ALA A 44 -12.21 3.71 -1.32
CA ALA A 44 -12.31 2.45 -0.58
C ALA A 44 -12.35 1.23 -1.52
N VAL A 45 -13.12 1.30 -2.60
CA VAL A 45 -13.18 0.25 -3.63
C VAL A 45 -11.81 0.02 -4.27
N VAL A 46 -11.10 1.09 -4.64
CA VAL A 46 -9.74 0.97 -5.21
C VAL A 46 -8.79 0.26 -4.27
N PHE A 47 -8.80 0.59 -2.98
CA PHE A 47 -7.92 -0.07 -2.02
C PHE A 47 -8.32 -1.50 -1.69
N VAL A 48 -9.61 -1.83 -1.72
CA VAL A 48 -10.04 -3.23 -1.67
C VAL A 48 -9.48 -3.98 -2.87
N ALA A 49 -9.57 -3.42 -4.08
CA ALA A 49 -8.97 -4.03 -5.28
C ALA A 49 -7.44 -4.18 -5.16
N VAL A 50 -6.74 -3.19 -4.58
CA VAL A 50 -5.30 -3.30 -4.27
C VAL A 50 -5.05 -4.44 -3.29
N GLY A 51 -5.80 -4.54 -2.19
CA GLY A 51 -5.71 -5.62 -1.22
C GLY A 51 -5.91 -7.00 -1.87
N ILE A 52 -6.89 -7.13 -2.77
CA ILE A 52 -7.13 -8.36 -3.55
C ILE A 52 -5.94 -8.66 -4.46
N ALA A 53 -5.42 -7.68 -5.19
CA ALA A 53 -4.27 -7.87 -6.07
C ALA A 53 -3.03 -8.37 -5.31
N VAL A 54 -2.75 -7.78 -4.14
CA VAL A 54 -1.65 -8.22 -3.27
C VAL A 54 -1.92 -9.61 -2.68
N ALA A 55 -3.17 -9.92 -2.31
CA ALA A 55 -3.56 -11.25 -1.84
C ALA A 55 -3.35 -12.32 -2.94
N ILE A 56 -3.71 -12.02 -4.19
CA ILE A 56 -3.45 -12.89 -5.34
C ILE A 56 -1.94 -13.14 -5.49
N VAL A 57 -1.12 -12.09 -5.37
CA VAL A 57 0.34 -12.23 -5.37
C VAL A 57 0.80 -13.18 -4.26
N ALA A 58 0.24 -13.09 -3.05
CA ALA A 58 0.62 -13.92 -1.92
C ALA A 58 0.29 -15.42 -2.10
N VAL A 59 -0.84 -15.73 -2.75
CA VAL A 59 -1.37 -17.12 -2.81
C VAL A 59 -1.13 -17.83 -4.14
N ARG A 60 -1.04 -17.10 -5.25
CA ARG A 60 -0.81 -17.69 -6.59
C ARG A 60 0.66 -17.63 -6.96
N PRO A 61 1.20 -18.57 -7.73
CA PRO A 61 2.52 -18.42 -8.34
C PRO A 61 2.47 -17.35 -9.44
N MET A 62 3.49 -16.50 -9.51
CA MET A 62 3.69 -15.43 -10.50
C MET A 62 5.18 -15.26 -10.78
N THR A 63 5.54 -14.53 -11.81
CA THR A 63 6.94 -14.12 -11.98
C THR A 63 7.36 -13.15 -10.88
N GLU A 64 8.64 -13.17 -10.52
CA GLU A 64 9.21 -12.30 -9.48
C GLU A 64 9.08 -10.81 -9.85
N SER A 65 9.18 -10.49 -11.15
CA SER A 65 9.00 -9.13 -11.66
C SER A 65 7.59 -8.60 -11.43
N VAL A 66 6.56 -9.39 -11.75
CA VAL A 66 5.16 -9.00 -11.55
C VAL A 66 4.84 -8.86 -10.07
N ALA A 67 5.23 -9.84 -9.24
CA ALA A 67 5.01 -9.78 -7.81
C ALA A 67 5.67 -8.54 -7.19
N ARG A 68 6.92 -8.24 -7.57
CA ARG A 68 7.64 -7.04 -7.12
C ARG A 68 6.93 -5.76 -7.54
N SER A 69 6.54 -5.63 -8.82
CA SER A 69 5.90 -4.41 -9.32
C SER A 69 4.56 -4.15 -8.62
N VAL A 70 3.72 -5.17 -8.48
CA VAL A 70 2.42 -5.05 -7.80
C VAL A 70 2.62 -4.61 -6.34
N VAL A 71 3.49 -5.29 -5.59
CA VAL A 71 3.76 -4.95 -4.19
C VAL A 71 4.41 -3.57 -4.06
N ALA A 72 5.32 -3.19 -4.96
CA ALA A 72 5.96 -1.88 -4.97
C ALA A 72 4.93 -0.75 -5.15
N VAL A 73 4.06 -0.87 -6.15
CA VAL A 73 3.01 0.12 -6.44
C VAL A 73 2.02 0.18 -5.28
N ALA A 74 1.50 -0.97 -4.82
CA ALA A 74 0.57 -1.03 -3.70
C ALA A 74 1.15 -0.40 -2.43
N SER A 75 2.42 -0.67 -2.14
CA SER A 75 3.10 -0.12 -0.97
C SER A 75 3.32 1.39 -1.12
N GLY A 76 3.79 1.85 -2.29
CA GLY A 76 4.00 3.27 -2.56
C GLY A 76 2.72 4.09 -2.45
N VAL A 77 1.62 3.62 -3.05
CA VAL A 77 0.31 4.28 -2.97
C VAL A 77 -0.20 4.30 -1.54
N THR A 78 -0.08 3.20 -0.80
CA THR A 78 -0.49 3.13 0.61
C THR A 78 0.27 4.14 1.46
N ILE A 79 1.60 4.20 1.31
CA ILE A 79 2.46 5.10 2.08
C ILE A 79 2.10 6.56 1.77
N ALA A 80 2.03 6.93 0.49
CA ALA A 80 1.71 8.28 0.07
C ALA A 80 0.35 8.73 0.59
N LEU A 81 -0.69 7.91 0.43
CA LEU A 81 -2.04 8.29 0.81
C LEU A 81 -2.24 8.37 2.32
N TRP A 82 -1.68 7.45 3.10
CA TRP A 82 -1.75 7.55 4.56
C TRP A 82 -0.96 8.73 5.11
N SER A 83 0.18 9.07 4.49
CA SER A 83 0.96 10.25 4.89
C SER A 83 0.16 11.54 4.73
N VAL A 84 -0.55 11.71 3.61
CA VAL A 84 -1.43 12.87 3.37
C VAL A 84 -2.68 12.82 4.25
N GLN A 85 -3.32 11.65 4.35
CA GLN A 85 -4.59 11.49 5.06
C GLN A 85 -4.45 11.78 6.55
N VAL A 86 -3.40 11.29 7.21
CA VAL A 86 -3.18 11.55 8.65
C VAL A 86 -3.01 13.04 8.93
N VAL A 87 -2.25 13.75 8.07
CA VAL A 87 -2.07 15.21 8.19
C VAL A 87 -3.39 15.95 7.99
N LEU A 88 -4.17 15.59 6.96
CA LEU A 88 -5.47 16.22 6.71
C LEU A 88 -6.49 15.97 7.83
N ILE A 89 -6.47 14.78 8.43
CA ILE A 89 -7.33 14.47 9.58
C ILE A 89 -6.90 15.29 10.80
N ALA A 90 -5.60 15.35 11.09
CA ALA A 90 -5.09 16.10 12.23
C ALA A 90 -5.30 17.62 12.10
N ALA A 91 -5.38 18.15 10.87
CA ALA A 91 -5.61 19.56 10.59
C ALA A 91 -7.09 19.98 10.61
N ARG A 92 -8.03 19.04 10.81
CA ARG A 92 -9.47 19.29 10.87
C ARG A 92 -9.98 19.13 12.30
N ASP A 93 -11.13 19.74 12.61
CA ASP A 93 -11.78 19.71 13.93
C ASP A 93 -12.51 18.38 14.21
N TYR A 94 -11.79 17.27 14.11
CA TYR A 94 -12.31 15.96 14.51
C TYR A 94 -12.08 15.70 16.00
N ASP A 95 -12.91 14.84 16.59
CA ASP A 95 -12.67 14.34 17.95
C ASP A 95 -11.30 13.67 18.07
N VAL A 96 -10.66 13.82 19.24
CA VAL A 96 -9.31 13.27 19.49
C VAL A 96 -9.27 11.76 19.28
N SER A 97 -10.31 11.03 19.68
CA SER A 97 -10.39 9.58 19.48
C SER A 97 -10.39 9.21 17.99
N PHE A 98 -11.09 9.98 17.16
CA PHE A 98 -11.12 9.80 15.72
C PHE A 98 -9.74 10.01 15.10
N ILE A 99 -9.02 11.07 15.50
CA ILE A 99 -7.67 11.37 15.03
C ILE A 99 -6.71 10.24 15.41
N VAL A 100 -6.74 9.79 16.67
CA VAL A 100 -5.85 8.75 17.19
C VAL A 100 -6.05 7.43 16.45
N VAL A 101 -7.29 6.99 16.25
CA VAL A 101 -7.59 5.74 15.51
C VAL A 101 -7.00 5.78 14.11
N HIS A 102 -7.21 6.89 13.38
CA HIS A 102 -6.71 7.00 12.01
C HIS A 102 -5.19 7.14 11.94
N ALA A 103 -4.57 7.80 12.92
CA ALA A 103 -3.12 7.85 13.02
C ALA A 103 -2.53 6.44 13.22
N VAL A 104 -3.10 5.64 14.13
CA VAL A 104 -2.66 4.26 14.37
C VAL A 104 -2.85 3.39 13.12
N LEU A 105 -4.03 3.46 12.48
CA LEU A 105 -4.29 2.73 11.23
C LEU A 105 -3.29 3.12 10.14
N GLY A 106 -2.94 4.41 10.04
CA GLY A 106 -1.94 4.90 9.09
C GLY A 106 -0.55 4.38 9.37
N VAL A 107 -0.09 4.46 10.62
CA VAL A 107 1.23 3.96 11.03
C VAL A 107 1.37 2.46 10.75
N VAL A 108 0.37 1.65 11.12
CA VAL A 108 0.40 0.20 10.87
C VAL A 108 0.38 -0.08 9.36
N SER A 109 -0.47 0.61 8.60
CA SER A 109 -0.55 0.43 7.15
C SER A 109 0.77 0.77 6.45
N VAL A 110 1.41 1.88 6.84
CA VAL A 110 2.73 2.29 6.33
C VAL A 110 3.81 1.28 6.69
N GLY A 111 3.84 0.82 7.94
CA GLY A 111 4.81 -0.17 8.41
C GLY A 111 4.70 -1.50 7.66
N LEU A 112 3.48 -1.99 7.46
CA LEU A 112 3.21 -3.22 6.72
C LEU A 112 3.53 -3.07 5.22
N ALA A 113 3.17 -1.95 4.61
CA ALA A 113 3.52 -1.64 3.22
C ALA A 113 5.05 -1.63 3.03
N TRP A 114 5.77 -0.95 3.92
CA TRP A 114 7.23 -0.92 3.87
C TRP A 114 7.86 -2.30 4.05
N TRP A 115 7.37 -3.08 5.02
CA TRP A 115 7.85 -4.44 5.27
C TRP A 115 7.60 -5.37 4.07
N ALA A 116 6.41 -5.30 3.47
CA ALA A 116 6.07 -6.06 2.27
C ALA A 116 6.99 -5.70 1.09
N ALA A 117 7.17 -4.40 0.82
CA ALA A 117 8.06 -3.91 -0.22
C ALA A 117 9.52 -4.33 -0.01
N ARG A 118 10.02 -4.30 1.23
CA ARG A 118 11.37 -4.76 1.57
C ARG A 118 11.51 -6.26 1.34
N SER A 119 10.50 -7.06 1.69
CA SER A 119 10.51 -8.52 1.53
C SER A 119 10.61 -9.01 0.07
N VAL A 120 10.19 -8.18 -0.90
CA VAL A 120 10.28 -8.48 -2.34
C VAL A 120 11.41 -7.72 -3.04
N GLY A 121 12.22 -6.95 -2.30
CA GLY A 121 13.29 -6.13 -2.85
C GLY A 121 12.80 -5.02 -3.78
N ALA A 122 11.64 -4.43 -3.50
CA ALA A 122 11.06 -3.35 -4.32
C ALA A 122 11.88 -2.05 -4.25
N PHE A 123 12.46 -1.73 -3.09
CA PHE A 123 13.19 -0.47 -2.87
C PHE A 123 14.72 -0.56 -3.05
N GLY A 124 15.27 -1.73 -3.43
CA GLY A 124 16.71 -1.98 -3.41
C GLY A 124 17.47 -1.75 -4.73
N ARG A 125 16.81 -1.63 -5.89
CA ARG A 125 17.47 -1.75 -7.21
C ARG A 125 17.61 -0.48 -8.04
N GLY A 126 17.10 0.66 -7.57
CA GLY A 126 17.27 1.94 -8.27
C GLY A 126 18.72 2.44 -8.25
N ALA A 127 19.45 2.18 -7.17
CA ALA A 127 20.82 2.66 -6.98
C ALA A 127 21.85 1.98 -7.90
N GLU A 128 21.66 0.69 -8.20
CA GLU A 128 22.59 -0.12 -9.01
C GLU A 128 22.55 0.25 -10.51
N LYS A 129 21.34 0.53 -11.04
CA LYS A 129 21.14 0.89 -12.45
C LYS A 129 21.74 2.26 -12.80
N SER A 130 21.73 3.20 -11.86
CA SER A 130 22.39 4.51 -12.03
C SER A 130 23.92 4.40 -11.95
N GLN A 131 24.43 3.44 -11.19
CA GLN A 131 25.87 3.21 -11.03
C GLN A 131 26.48 2.47 -12.24
N SER A 132 25.74 1.52 -12.85
CA SER A 132 26.17 0.85 -14.09
C SER A 132 26.10 1.75 -15.33
N ALA A 133 25.18 2.73 -15.37
CA ALA A 133 25.06 3.68 -16.47
C ALA A 133 26.16 4.76 -16.49
N GLY A 134 26.86 4.97 -15.38
CA GLY A 134 28.02 5.87 -15.28
C GLY A 134 29.37 5.22 -15.62
N ALA A 135 29.42 3.90 -15.75
CA ALA A 135 30.64 3.15 -16.07
C ALA A 135 30.78 2.95 -17.59
N THR A 136 31.08 4.04 -18.32
CA THR A 136 31.49 3.92 -19.72
C THR A 136 32.84 3.17 -19.78
N PRO A 137 33.00 2.11 -20.59
CA PRO A 137 34.29 1.47 -20.78
C PRO A 137 35.22 2.50 -21.44
N SER A 138 36.24 2.96 -20.72
CA SER A 138 37.38 3.63 -21.33
C SER A 138 38.00 2.63 -22.30
N ALA A 139 37.77 2.86 -23.59
CA ALA A 139 38.45 2.15 -24.67
C ALA A 139 39.96 2.36 -24.48
N ARG A 140 40.67 1.27 -24.17
CA ARG A 140 42.13 1.26 -24.20
C ARG A 140 42.57 1.38 -25.66
N VAL A 141 43.29 2.47 -25.95
CA VAL A 141 44.09 2.70 -27.16
C VAL A 141 45.37 1.88 -27.07
#